data_AF-A0A2U3LPP8-F1
#
_entry.id   AF-A0A2U3LPP8-F1
#
_cell.length_a   1.000
_cell.length_b   1.000
_cell.length_c   1.000
_cell.angle_alpha   90.00
_cell.angle_beta   90.00
_cell.angle_gamma   90.00
#
_symmetry.space_group_name_H-M   'P 1'
#
loop_
_entity.id
_entity.type
_entity.pdbx_description
1 polymer ?
#
loop_
_entity_poly.entity_id
_entity_poly.type
_entity_poly.pdbx_seq_one_letter_code
_entity_poly.pdbx_strand_id
1 'polypeptide(L)'
;MFAVIRAIRNRMPDFTLTGDPRNIKIRTQHVEGIHKKKAEVVNQIAANSCPKCGGGLIARKGKYGESKGCNNYLKCRFTITS
;
A
#
# COMPACT_ATOMS: atom_id res chain seq x y z
N MET A 1 9.19 -17.31 -27.55
CA MET A 1 7.95 -16.50 -27.58
C MET A 1 7.10 -16.55 -26.30
N PHE A 2 7.08 -17.67 -25.55
CA PHE A 2 6.28 -17.81 -24.31
C PHE A 2 6.88 -17.18 -23.04
N ALA A 3 8.20 -16.94 -22.99
CA ALA A 3 8.87 -16.40 -21.79
C ALA A 3 8.54 -14.92 -21.51
N VAL A 4 8.31 -14.12 -22.56
CA VAL A 4 8.03 -12.67 -22.43
C VAL A 4 6.65 -12.41 -21.82
N ILE A 5 5.64 -13.21 -22.19
CA ILE A 5 4.27 -13.12 -21.64
C ILE A 5 4.26 -13.44 -20.13
N ARG A 6 5.13 -14.36 -19.68
CA ARG A 6 5.24 -14.75 -18.26
C ARG A 6 5.85 -13.64 -17.39
N ALA A 7 6.75 -12.82 -17.95
CA ALA A 7 7.39 -11.71 -17.23
C ALA A 7 6.43 -10.52 -16.97
N ILE A 8 5.44 -10.28 -17.83
CA ILE A 8 4.47 -9.20 -17.65
C ILE A 8 3.50 -9.51 -16.50
N ARG A 9 3.08 -10.78 -16.36
CA ARG A 9 2.15 -11.24 -15.31
C ARG A 9 2.72 -11.09 -13.89
N ASN A 10 4.05 -11.09 -13.75
CA ASN A 10 4.74 -11.01 -12.45
C ASN A 10 4.95 -9.58 -11.94
N ARG A 11 4.49 -8.54 -12.67
CA ARG A 11 4.78 -7.14 -12.33
C ARG A 11 3.77 -6.50 -11.36
N MET A 12 2.62 -7.16 -11.10
CA MET A 12 1.58 -6.69 -10.17
C MET A 12 0.87 -7.89 -9.49
N PRO A 13 1.50 -8.57 -8.53
CA PRO A 13 0.92 -9.74 -7.88
C PRO A 13 -0.29 -9.42 -6.98
N ASP A 14 -0.43 -8.16 -6.56
CA ASP A 14 -1.40 -7.75 -5.54
C ASP A 14 -2.82 -7.48 -6.07
N PHE A 15 -2.99 -7.27 -7.38
CA PHE A 15 -4.26 -6.87 -7.98
C PHE A 15 -4.78 -7.82 -9.06
N THR A 16 -4.02 -8.85 -9.43
CA THR A 16 -4.54 -9.90 -10.29
C THR A 16 -5.46 -10.81 -9.48
N LEU A 17 -6.75 -10.87 -9.84
CA LEU A 17 -7.63 -11.95 -9.38
C LEU A 17 -6.95 -13.27 -9.76
N THR A 18 -6.45 -14.02 -8.78
CA THR A 18 -5.80 -15.32 -9.00
C THR A 18 -6.86 -16.40 -9.26
N GLY A 19 -7.73 -16.17 -10.26
CA GLY A 19 -8.82 -17.07 -10.64
C GLY A 19 -9.87 -16.42 -11.54
N ASP A 20 -10.97 -17.12 -11.81
CA ASP A 20 -12.07 -16.66 -12.67
C ASP A 20 -12.83 -15.49 -12.00
N PRO A 21 -12.90 -14.29 -12.63
CA PRO A 21 -13.64 -13.14 -12.10
C PRO A 21 -15.14 -13.39 -11.90
N ARG A 22 -15.71 -14.41 -12.55
CA ARG A 22 -17.12 -14.80 -12.41
C ARG A 22 -17.39 -15.59 -11.13
N ASN A 23 -16.35 -16.06 -10.44
CA ASN A 23 -16.49 -16.73 -9.15
C ASN A 23 -16.71 -15.71 -8.03
N ILE A 24 -17.91 -15.72 -7.44
CA ILE A 24 -18.30 -14.78 -6.38
C ILE A 24 -17.35 -14.81 -5.17
N LYS A 25 -16.83 -15.98 -4.80
CA LYS A 25 -15.91 -16.13 -3.66
C LYS A 25 -14.60 -15.39 -3.91
N ILE A 26 -14.09 -15.44 -5.14
CA ILE A 26 -12.84 -14.77 -5.52
C ILE A 26 -13.02 -13.25 -5.48
N ARG A 27 -14.18 -12.74 -5.91
CA ARG A 27 -14.49 -11.31 -5.81
C ARG A 27 -14.54 -10.85 -4.35
N THR A 28 -15.18 -11.63 -3.47
CA THR A 28 -15.24 -11.31 -2.03
C THR A 28 -13.85 -11.30 -1.40
N GLN A 29 -13.03 -12.31 -1.66
CA GLN A 29 -11.66 -12.39 -1.15
C GLN A 29 -10.78 -11.20 -1.58
N HIS A 30 -10.94 -10.71 -2.80
CA HIS A 30 -10.23 -9.53 -3.28
C HIS A 30 -10.58 -8.27 -2.45
N VAL A 31 -11.88 -8.03 -2.23
CA VAL A 31 -12.36 -6.88 -1.44
C VAL A 31 -11.88 -6.98 0.01
N GLU A 32 -12.00 -8.16 0.62
CA GLU A 32 -11.49 -8.43 1.97
C GLU A 32 -9.97 -8.17 2.07
N GLY A 33 -9.20 -8.59 1.07
CA GLY A 33 -7.76 -8.33 0.99
C GLY A 33 -7.43 -6.83 0.94
N ILE A 34 -8.19 -6.04 0.17
CA ILE A 34 -8.04 -4.58 0.13
C ILE A 34 -8.34 -3.96 1.49
N HIS A 35 -9.44 -4.36 2.13
CA HIS A 35 -9.82 -3.85 3.45
C HIS A 35 -8.76 -4.17 4.50
N LYS A 36 -8.25 -5.40 4.50
CA LYS A 36 -7.17 -5.84 5.41
C LYS A 36 -5.90 -5.01 5.20
N LYS A 37 -5.44 -4.84 3.96
CA LYS A 37 -4.26 -4.01 3.64
C LYS A 37 -4.46 -2.55 4.07
N LYS A 38 -5.65 -1.99 3.86
CA LYS A 38 -5.97 -0.62 4.29
C LYS A 38 -5.89 -0.49 5.81
N ALA A 39 -6.48 -1.42 6.55
CA ALA A 39 -6.42 -1.43 8.01
C ALA A 39 -4.98 -1.54 8.53
N GLU A 40 -4.17 -2.41 7.94
CA GLU A 40 -2.76 -2.56 8.29
C GLU A 40 -1.96 -1.27 8.08
N VAL A 41 -2.15 -0.60 6.94
CA VAL A 41 -1.50 0.70 6.67
C VAL A 41 -1.90 1.76 7.69
N VAL A 42 -3.18 1.83 8.06
CA VAL A 42 -3.67 2.78 9.07
C VAL A 42 -3.04 2.49 10.44
N ASN A 43 -2.95 1.22 10.83
CA ASN A 43 -2.30 0.82 12.09
C ASN A 43 -0.82 1.20 12.12
N GLN A 44 -0.09 0.99 11.02
CA GLN A 44 1.32 1.38 10.93
C GLN A 44 1.49 2.89 11.07
N ILE A 45 0.62 3.69 10.43
CA ILE A 45 0.64 5.15 10.54
C ILE A 45 0.32 5.61 11.98
N ALA A 46 -0.63 4.96 12.65
CA ALA A 46 -0.96 5.21 14.05
C ALA A 46 0.23 4.90 14.97
N ALA A 47 0.97 3.83 14.68
CA ALA A 47 2.22 3.48 15.35
C ALA A 47 3.44 4.35 14.93
N ASN A 48 3.22 5.45 14.20
CA ASN A 48 4.26 6.33 13.64
C ASN A 48 5.30 5.58 12.79
N SER A 49 4.90 4.51 12.10
CA SER A 49 5.72 3.75 11.17
C SER A 49 5.28 3.99 9.73
N CYS A 50 6.25 4.14 8.83
CA CYS A 50 6.01 4.40 7.42
C CYS A 50 5.63 3.10 6.69
N PRO A 51 4.46 3.01 6.04
CA PRO A 51 4.01 1.79 5.36
C PRO A 51 4.77 1.46 4.08
N LYS A 52 5.60 2.39 3.57
CA LYS A 52 6.42 2.18 2.38
C LYS A 52 7.82 1.63 2.67
N CYS A 53 8.41 2.00 3.81
CA CYS A 53 9.82 1.67 4.10
C CYS A 53 10.10 1.25 5.55
N GLY A 54 9.10 1.25 6.44
CA GLY A 54 9.24 0.92 7.85
C GLY A 54 9.93 2.01 8.70
N GLY A 55 10.40 3.10 8.11
CA GLY A 55 11.02 4.21 8.85
C GLY A 55 10.01 5.00 9.67
N GLY A 56 10.48 5.74 10.69
CA GLY A 56 9.61 6.57 11.54
C GLY A 56 8.89 7.68 10.76
N LEU A 57 7.67 8.00 11.19
CA LEU A 57 6.87 9.14 10.73
C LEU A 57 7.00 10.30 11.72
N ILE A 58 7.31 11.48 11.20
CA ILE A 58 7.50 12.71 11.97
C ILE A 58 6.36 13.67 11.63
N ALA A 59 5.65 14.13 12.66
CA ALA A 59 4.65 15.17 12.52
C ALA A 59 5.30 16.53 12.22
N ARG A 60 4.71 17.27 11.28
CA ARG A 60 5.13 18.59 10.81
C ARG A 60 3.89 19.46 10.67
N LYS A 61 3.93 20.63 11.29
CA LYS A 61 2.89 21.65 11.17
C LYS A 61 3.22 22.56 9.99
N GLY A 62 2.32 22.63 9.02
CA GLY A 62 2.45 23.50 7.86
C GLY A 62 1.26 24.45 7.74
N LYS A 63 1.29 25.28 6.69
CA LYS A 63 0.21 26.24 6.39
C LYS A 63 -1.18 25.59 6.27
N TYR A 64 -1.24 24.33 5.83
CA TYR A 64 -2.48 23.60 5.57
C TYR A 64 -2.87 22.63 6.71
N GLY A 65 -2.20 22.69 7.86
CA GLY A 65 -2.46 21.82 9.00
C GLY A 65 -1.32 20.85 9.32
N GLU A 66 -1.64 19.81 10.07
CA GLU A 66 -0.68 18.80 10.53
C GLU A 66 -0.47 17.71 9.47
N SER A 67 0.78 17.45 9.13
CA SER A 67 1.18 16.40 8.20
C SER A 67 2.23 15.52 8.84
N LYS A 68 2.27 14.23 8.49
CA LYS A 68 3.36 13.33 8.89
C LYS A 68 4.21 12.99 7.67
N GLY A 69 5.52 13.20 7.78
CA GLY A 69 6.51 12.84 6.76
C GLY A 69 7.41 11.72 7.22
N CYS A 70 7.88 10.87 6.30
CA CYS A 70 8.87 9.86 6.62
C CYS A 70 10.22 10.48 7.00
N ASN A 71 10.87 9.96 8.04
CA ASN A 71 12.21 10.38 8.47
C ASN A 71 13.29 10.07 7.40
N ASN A 72 13.07 9.08 6.55
CA ASN A 72 14.06 8.62 5.57
C ASN A 72 14.01 9.40 4.24
N TYR A 73 13.64 10.68 4.27
CA TYR A 73 13.69 11.58 3.11
C TYR A 73 15.17 11.85 2.76
N LEU A 74 15.70 11.76 1.53
CA LEU A 74 15.10 11.71 0.19
C LEU A 74 14.73 10.31 -0.34
N LYS A 75 15.10 9.23 0.34
CA LYS A 75 14.90 7.84 -0.13
C LYS A 75 13.43 7.40 -0.06
N CYS A 76 12.68 7.92 0.91
CA CYS A 76 11.25 7.70 1.04
C CYS A 76 10.51 9.04 1.10
N ARG A 77 9.67 9.30 0.09
CA ARG A 77 8.83 10.51 -0.02
C ARG A 77 7.40 10.28 0.47
N PHE A 78 7.20 9.34 1.39
CA PHE A 78 5.89 9.11 1.96
C PHE A 78 5.49 10.30 2.85
N THR A 79 4.31 10.85 2.57
CA THR A 79 3.68 11.92 3.34
C THR A 79 2.22 11.61 3.49
N ILE A 80 1.68 11.83 4.68
CA ILE A 80 0.25 11.76 4.95
C ILE A 80 -0.20 13.04 5.62
N THR A 81 -1.27 13.62 5.11
CA THR A 81 -2.02 14.69 5.77
C THR A 81 -2.98 14.06 6.76
N SER A 82 -2.95 14.53 8.00
CA SER A 82 -3.90 14.09 9.02
C SER A 82 -5.27 14.72 8.80
#